data_AF-A0A1H7PJB7-F1
#
_entry.id   AF-A0A1H7PJB7-F1
#
_cell.length_a   1.000
_cell.length_b   1.000
_cell.length_c   1.000
_cell.angle_alpha   90.00
_cell.angle_beta   90.00
_cell.angle_gamma   90.00
#
_symmetry.space_group_name_H-M   'P 1'
#
loop_
_entity.id
_entity.type
_entity.pdbx_description
1 polymer ?
#
loop_
_entity_poly.entity_id
_entity_poly.type
_entity_poly.pdbx_seq_one_letter_code
_entity_poly.pdbx_strand_id
1 'polypeptide(L)'
;MNTSRNPVFALLLSCLLAVASLPAQAVLNNAEAVNMSGLQRMLSQRIAKAYLMLGQDVRPDVAQQQLDDALALFDSNLEQLDAYAPTQEVREALGRVRLIWQDYREHALRQPDKTTAQALLSQSDLLLGACENVVKLIEAHAGSHSAVLVNRSGRQRMLSQRIAKLYLALSWRINDDSLAPQFQQAVNEFDQALQYLQNAEENTADIKLKLNKVAMQWRFSQAGFRLTDEQRYVPVVIFTTSEQLLKKMHEITGLYEGVMAGNG
;
A
#
# COMPACT_ATOMS: atom_id res chain seq x y z
N MET A 1 76.83 -15.58 -31.47
CA MET A 1 75.67 -15.32 -32.35
C MET A 1 74.52 -14.84 -31.49
N ASN A 2 73.90 -13.77 -31.96
CA ASN A 2 72.92 -12.90 -31.32
C ASN A 2 71.60 -13.64 -31.02
N THR A 3 71.00 -13.46 -29.84
CA THR A 3 69.54 -13.35 -29.67
C THR A 3 69.19 -12.75 -28.30
N SER A 4 68.81 -11.49 -28.30
CA SER A 4 68.18 -10.78 -27.18
C SER A 4 66.76 -11.31 -26.93
N ARG A 5 66.44 -11.74 -25.71
CA ARG A 5 65.06 -11.96 -25.26
C ARG A 5 64.62 -10.77 -24.41
N ASN A 6 63.81 -9.88 -25.00
CA ASN A 6 63.06 -8.86 -24.26
C ASN A 6 61.81 -9.51 -23.63
N PRO A 7 61.62 -9.47 -22.30
CA PRO A 7 60.36 -9.83 -21.68
C PRO A 7 59.53 -8.57 -21.42
N VAL A 8 59.17 -7.82 -22.46
CA VAL A 8 58.17 -6.73 -22.35
C VAL A 8 56.76 -7.23 -22.70
N PHE A 9 56.62 -8.52 -23.00
CA PHE A 9 55.35 -9.11 -23.46
C PHE A 9 54.47 -9.72 -22.34
N ALA A 10 54.68 -9.31 -21.08
CA ALA A 10 53.98 -9.89 -19.93
C ALA A 10 53.09 -8.88 -19.18
N LEU A 11 52.50 -7.90 -19.89
CA LEU A 11 51.74 -6.83 -19.24
C LEU A 11 50.57 -6.32 -20.09
N LEU A 12 49.84 -7.21 -20.76
CA LEU A 12 48.62 -6.85 -21.52
C LEU A 12 47.56 -7.96 -21.51
N LEU A 13 47.43 -8.71 -20.41
CA LEU A 13 46.37 -9.72 -20.28
C LEU A 13 45.88 -9.90 -18.83
N SER A 14 45.59 -8.78 -18.16
CA SER A 14 45.02 -8.81 -16.80
C SER A 14 43.96 -7.74 -16.54
N CYS A 15 43.34 -7.20 -17.59
CA CYS A 15 42.34 -6.13 -17.48
C CYS A 15 40.96 -6.44 -18.10
N LEU A 16 40.61 -7.70 -18.31
CA LEU A 16 39.26 -8.08 -18.74
C LEU A 16 38.80 -9.33 -17.99
N LEU A 17 38.28 -9.13 -16.77
CA LEU A 17 37.35 -10.03 -16.09
C LEU A 17 36.85 -9.36 -14.79
N ALA A 18 36.47 -8.08 -14.88
CA ALA A 18 35.49 -7.51 -13.96
C ALA A 18 34.14 -7.62 -14.65
N VAL A 19 33.61 -8.84 -14.75
CA VAL A 19 32.18 -9.02 -15.02
C VAL A 19 31.50 -8.47 -13.77
N ALA A 20 31.02 -7.22 -13.87
CA ALA A 20 30.08 -6.70 -12.91
C ALA A 20 28.86 -7.62 -12.97
N SER A 21 28.76 -8.53 -12.02
CA SER A 21 27.52 -9.22 -11.70
C SER A 21 26.54 -8.13 -11.29
N LEU A 22 25.79 -7.59 -12.26
CA LEU A 22 24.62 -6.80 -11.94
C LEU A 22 23.77 -7.70 -11.04
N PRO A 23 23.33 -7.23 -9.86
CA PRO A 23 22.41 -8.01 -9.07
C PRO A 23 21.21 -8.30 -9.98
N ALA A 24 20.97 -9.58 -10.27
CA ALA A 24 19.74 -9.97 -10.92
C ALA A 24 18.63 -9.56 -9.95
N GLN A 25 17.97 -8.42 -10.20
CA GLN A 25 16.74 -8.09 -9.51
C GLN A 25 15.80 -9.25 -9.77
N ALA A 26 15.50 -10.00 -8.71
CA ALA A 26 14.57 -11.11 -8.81
C ALA A 26 13.26 -10.54 -9.37
N VAL A 27 12.81 -11.10 -10.50
CA VAL A 27 11.52 -10.74 -11.08
C VAL A 27 10.46 -11.12 -10.06
N LEU A 28 9.54 -10.19 -9.76
CA LEU A 28 8.44 -10.43 -8.82
C LEU A 28 7.71 -11.72 -9.19
N ASN A 29 7.49 -12.58 -8.21
CA ASN A 29 6.58 -13.71 -8.39
C ASN A 29 5.11 -13.26 -8.25
N ASN A 30 4.17 -14.14 -8.61
CA ASN A 30 2.75 -13.82 -8.59
C ASN A 30 2.24 -13.40 -7.20
N ALA A 31 2.72 -14.03 -6.13
CA ALA A 31 2.30 -13.71 -4.76
C ALA A 31 2.79 -12.33 -4.34
N GLU A 32 4.07 -12.04 -4.60
CA GLU A 32 4.69 -10.72 -4.37
C GLU A 32 3.98 -9.64 -5.18
N ALA A 33 3.64 -9.91 -6.45
CA ALA A 33 2.93 -8.96 -7.31
C ALA A 33 1.50 -8.66 -6.81
N VAL A 34 0.76 -9.65 -6.33
CA VAL A 34 -0.57 -9.43 -5.71
C VAL A 34 -0.43 -8.58 -4.43
N ASN A 35 0.54 -8.89 -3.56
CA ASN A 35 0.76 -8.10 -2.35
C ASN A 35 1.19 -6.66 -2.66
N MET A 36 2.16 -6.47 -3.57
CA MET A 36 2.73 -5.18 -3.95
C MET A 36 1.71 -4.28 -4.65
N SER A 37 0.94 -4.82 -5.59
CA SER A 37 -0.19 -4.08 -6.19
C SER A 37 -1.25 -3.74 -5.12
N GLY A 38 -1.47 -4.62 -4.15
CA GLY A 38 -2.27 -4.34 -2.96
C GLY A 38 -1.76 -3.17 -2.12
N LEU A 39 -0.44 -3.00 -1.99
CA LEU A 39 0.17 -1.87 -1.29
C LEU A 39 -0.10 -0.53 -1.98
N GLN A 40 -0.15 -0.48 -3.31
CA GLN A 40 -0.45 0.76 -4.07
C GLN A 40 -1.79 1.37 -3.63
N ARG A 41 -2.83 0.53 -3.45
CA ARG A 41 -4.13 0.98 -2.91
C ARG A 41 -4.02 1.54 -1.50
N MET A 42 -3.22 0.92 -0.63
CA MET A 42 -3.04 1.40 0.74
C MET A 42 -2.28 2.73 0.77
N LEU A 43 -1.22 2.84 -0.02
CA LEU A 43 -0.37 4.02 -0.11
C LEU A 43 -1.16 5.23 -0.62
N SER A 44 -2.04 5.07 -1.62
CA SER A 44 -2.92 6.16 -2.08
C SER A 44 -3.84 6.71 -0.99
N GLN A 45 -4.21 5.90 0.01
CA GLN A 45 -5.00 6.36 1.15
C GLN A 45 -4.12 6.93 2.27
N ARG A 46 -2.94 6.35 2.48
CA ARG A 46 -1.97 6.78 3.50
C ARG A 46 -1.42 8.18 3.19
N ILE A 47 -1.15 8.48 1.93
CA ILE A 47 -0.71 9.81 1.46
C ILE A 47 -1.77 10.86 1.82
N ALA A 48 -3.03 10.66 1.43
CA ALA A 48 -4.11 11.58 1.77
C ALA A 48 -4.32 11.70 3.29
N LYS A 49 -4.24 10.59 4.03
CA LYS A 49 -4.31 10.61 5.49
C LYS A 49 -3.22 11.49 6.10
N ALA A 50 -1.96 11.31 5.68
CA ALA A 50 -0.82 12.09 6.15
C ALA A 50 -0.96 13.58 5.81
N TYR A 51 -1.43 13.91 4.60
CA TYR A 51 -1.73 15.27 4.19
C TYR A 51 -2.79 15.94 5.09
N LEU A 52 -3.89 15.25 5.38
CA LEU A 52 -4.93 15.75 6.27
C LEU A 52 -4.45 15.89 7.73
N MET A 53 -3.50 15.05 8.15
CA MET A 53 -2.86 15.19 9.46
C MET A 53 -2.01 16.45 9.53
N LEU A 54 -1.19 16.72 8.51
CA LEU A 54 -0.38 17.94 8.41
C LEU A 54 -1.27 19.20 8.45
N GLY A 55 -2.36 19.22 7.69
CA GLY A 55 -3.28 20.37 7.67
C GLY A 55 -4.06 20.61 8.96
N GLN A 56 -4.15 19.60 9.84
CA GLN A 56 -4.79 19.68 11.15
C GLN A 56 -3.80 19.75 12.32
N ASP A 57 -2.49 19.83 12.04
CA ASP A 57 -1.43 19.77 13.06
C ASP A 57 -1.50 18.50 13.94
N VAL A 58 -1.98 17.39 13.37
CA VAL A 58 -2.08 16.11 14.07
C VAL A 58 -0.78 15.37 13.90
N ARG A 59 0.10 15.44 14.91
CA ARG A 59 1.40 14.73 14.91
C ARG A 59 2.23 15.08 13.65
N PRO A 60 2.49 16.37 13.38
CA PRO A 60 3.04 16.84 12.10
C PRO A 60 4.34 16.16 11.70
N ASP A 61 5.29 15.96 12.62
CA ASP A 61 6.56 15.28 12.33
C ASP A 61 6.35 13.85 11.82
N VAL A 62 5.42 13.12 12.44
CA VAL A 62 5.08 11.75 12.03
C VAL A 62 4.32 11.77 10.71
N ALA A 63 3.42 12.74 10.52
CA ALA A 63 2.67 12.90 9.28
C ALA A 63 3.59 13.18 8.09
N GLN A 64 4.58 14.07 8.26
CA GLN A 64 5.55 14.39 7.22
C GLN A 64 6.37 13.16 6.82
N GLN A 65 6.92 12.44 7.81
CA GLN A 65 7.64 11.19 7.52
C GLN A 65 6.76 10.17 6.80
N GLN A 66 5.50 10.00 7.23
CA GLN A 66 4.56 9.07 6.58
C GLN A 66 4.24 9.47 5.15
N LEU A 67 4.15 10.77 4.87
CA LEU A 67 3.93 11.28 3.52
C LEU A 67 5.14 10.95 2.63
N ASP A 68 6.34 11.32 3.08
CA ASP A 68 7.57 11.11 2.32
C ASP A 68 7.84 9.63 2.03
N ASP A 69 7.71 8.77 3.05
CA ASP A 69 7.86 7.32 2.91
C ASP A 69 6.82 6.74 1.94
N ALA A 70 5.57 7.19 2.03
CA ALA A 70 4.50 6.65 1.21
C ALA A 70 4.62 7.08 -0.26
N LEU A 71 5.07 8.32 -0.52
CA LEU A 71 5.38 8.79 -1.88
C LEU A 71 6.49 7.97 -2.51
N ALA A 72 7.63 7.84 -1.81
CA ALA A 72 8.79 7.09 -2.31
C ALA A 72 8.47 5.61 -2.54
N LEU A 73 7.74 4.98 -1.61
CA LEU A 73 7.35 3.59 -1.73
C LEU A 73 6.30 3.36 -2.81
N PHE A 74 5.44 4.35 -3.09
CA PHE A 74 4.49 4.25 -4.21
C PHE A 74 5.25 4.20 -5.54
N ASP A 75 6.16 5.17 -5.76
CA ASP A 75 7.02 5.27 -6.94
C ASP A 75 7.80 3.95 -7.17
N SER A 76 8.55 3.50 -6.15
CA SER A 76 9.39 2.30 -6.27
C SER A 76 8.59 1.02 -6.56
N ASN A 77 7.41 0.87 -5.96
CA ASN A 77 6.56 -0.29 -6.23
C ASN A 77 5.92 -0.22 -7.63
N LEU A 78 5.57 0.96 -8.12
CA LEU A 78 5.00 1.13 -9.46
C LEU A 78 6.01 0.70 -10.54
N GLU A 79 7.28 1.09 -10.38
CA GLU A 79 8.37 0.66 -11.28
C GLU A 79 8.56 -0.86 -11.30
N GLN A 80 8.49 -1.51 -10.13
CA GLN A 80 8.61 -2.97 -10.05
C GLN A 80 7.40 -3.69 -10.67
N LEU A 81 6.19 -3.15 -10.49
CA LEU A 81 4.98 -3.67 -11.12
C LEU A 81 4.99 -3.52 -12.64
N ASP A 82 5.59 -2.43 -13.16
CA ASP A 82 5.80 -2.23 -14.58
C ASP A 82 6.76 -3.27 -15.18
N ALA A 83 7.82 -3.63 -14.45
CA ALA A 83 8.76 -4.66 -14.86
C ALA A 83 8.11 -6.07 -14.85
N TYR A 84 7.17 -6.32 -13.93
CA TYR A 84 6.42 -7.57 -13.84
C TYR A 84 5.36 -7.72 -14.94
N ALA A 85 4.54 -6.68 -15.15
CA ALA A 85 3.35 -6.59 -15.99
C ALA A 85 3.09 -7.75 -17.00
N PRO A 86 2.49 -8.86 -16.56
CA PRO A 86 2.51 -10.14 -17.27
C PRO A 86 1.58 -10.19 -18.48
N THR A 87 0.58 -9.30 -18.53
CA THR A 87 -0.36 -9.21 -19.66
C THR A 87 -0.44 -7.78 -20.19
N GLN A 88 -0.99 -7.63 -21.40
CA GLN A 88 -1.18 -6.32 -22.01
C GLN A 88 -2.16 -5.45 -21.21
N GLU A 89 -3.22 -6.07 -20.68
CA GLU A 89 -4.24 -5.42 -19.86
C GLU A 89 -3.64 -4.90 -18.54
N VAL A 90 -2.73 -5.65 -17.92
CA VAL A 90 -2.00 -5.20 -16.72
C VAL A 90 -1.11 -4.00 -17.06
N ARG A 91 -0.36 -4.05 -18.17
CA ARG A 91 0.48 -2.93 -18.63
C ARG A 91 -0.33 -1.66 -18.87
N GLU A 92 -1.47 -1.77 -19.54
CA GLU A 92 -2.36 -0.64 -19.80
C GLU A 92 -2.97 -0.07 -18.52
N ALA A 93 -3.37 -0.95 -17.59
CA ALA A 93 -3.88 -0.53 -16.28
C ALA A 93 -2.81 0.22 -15.46
N LEU A 94 -1.56 -0.25 -15.46
CA LEU A 94 -0.43 0.43 -14.82
C LEU A 94 -0.11 1.77 -15.48
N GLY A 95 -0.21 1.85 -16.81
CA GLY A 95 -0.10 3.11 -17.54
C GLY A 95 -1.12 4.16 -17.08
N ARG A 96 -2.38 3.74 -16.85
CA ARG A 96 -3.41 4.62 -16.26
C ARG A 96 -3.08 5.05 -14.84
N VAL A 97 -2.59 4.13 -14.00
CA VAL A 97 -2.16 4.46 -12.63
C VAL A 97 -1.07 5.52 -12.66
N ARG A 98 -0.07 5.39 -13.55
CA ARG A 98 1.03 6.36 -13.67
C ARG A 98 0.56 7.76 -14.02
N LEU A 99 -0.38 7.90 -14.94
CA LEU A 99 -0.93 9.20 -15.33
C LEU A 99 -1.63 9.87 -14.14
N ILE A 100 -2.52 9.15 -13.46
CA ILE A 100 -3.25 9.68 -12.29
C ILE A 100 -2.29 9.98 -11.13
N TRP A 101 -1.26 9.14 -10.96
CA TRP A 101 -0.28 9.28 -9.91
C TRP A 101 0.52 10.58 -10.01
N GLN A 102 0.91 11.00 -11.21
CA GLN A 102 1.67 12.25 -11.40
C GLN A 102 0.89 13.46 -10.85
N ASP A 103 -0.38 13.61 -11.25
CA ASP A 103 -1.25 14.68 -10.76
C ASP A 103 -1.44 14.56 -9.24
N TYR A 104 -1.75 13.36 -8.73
CA TYR A 104 -1.97 13.14 -7.31
C TYR A 104 -0.75 13.48 -6.45
N ARG A 105 0.45 13.11 -6.90
CA ARG A 105 1.72 13.39 -6.24
C ARG A 105 1.98 14.89 -6.15
N GLU A 106 1.72 15.63 -7.23
CA GLU A 106 1.85 17.10 -7.21
C GLU A 106 0.90 17.74 -6.19
N HIS A 107 -0.36 17.28 -6.14
CA HIS A 107 -1.31 17.75 -5.14
C HIS A 107 -0.86 17.44 -3.71
N ALA A 108 -0.33 16.24 -3.48
CA ALA A 108 0.13 15.78 -2.17
C ALA A 108 1.34 16.57 -1.63
N LEU A 109 2.14 17.19 -2.50
CA LEU A 109 3.30 18.01 -2.13
C LEU A 109 2.95 19.48 -1.85
N ARG A 110 1.73 19.93 -2.14
CA ARG A 110 1.30 21.30 -1.85
C ARG A 110 1.04 21.48 -0.35
N GLN A 111 1.14 22.72 0.12
CA GLN A 111 0.78 23.04 1.50
C GLN A 111 -0.69 22.66 1.78
N PRO A 112 -0.98 21.90 2.85
CA PRO A 112 -2.35 21.53 3.18
C PRO A 112 -3.23 22.71 3.60
N ASP A 113 -4.37 22.83 2.94
CA ASP A 113 -5.50 23.65 3.34
C ASP A 113 -6.82 22.93 2.98
N LYS A 114 -7.97 23.47 3.36
CA LYS A 114 -9.26 22.80 3.13
C LYS A 114 -9.65 22.69 1.66
N THR A 115 -9.30 23.68 0.85
CA THR A 115 -9.59 23.70 -0.60
C THR A 115 -8.72 22.68 -1.32
N THR A 116 -7.42 22.66 -1.02
CA THR A 116 -6.48 21.68 -1.59
C THR A 116 -6.75 20.26 -1.08
N ALA A 117 -7.18 20.09 0.17
CA ALA A 117 -7.59 18.80 0.73
C ALA A 117 -8.80 18.20 0.01
N GLN A 118 -9.79 19.00 -0.38
CA GLN A 118 -10.94 18.50 -1.15
C GLN A 118 -10.49 17.92 -2.50
N ALA A 119 -9.65 18.66 -3.24
CA ALA A 119 -9.09 18.17 -4.50
C ALA A 119 -8.25 16.90 -4.31
N LEU A 120 -7.41 16.87 -3.28
CA LEU A 120 -6.59 15.69 -2.95
C LEU A 120 -7.44 14.46 -2.60
N LEU A 121 -8.55 14.63 -1.88
CA LEU A 121 -9.46 13.54 -1.54
C LEU A 121 -10.08 12.91 -2.80
N SER A 122 -10.54 13.73 -3.75
CA SER A 122 -11.06 13.24 -5.02
C SER A 122 -10.00 12.50 -5.84
N GLN A 123 -8.77 13.03 -5.91
CA GLN A 123 -7.66 12.38 -6.60
C GLN A 123 -7.22 11.07 -5.91
N SER A 124 -7.24 11.03 -4.57
CA SER A 124 -6.97 9.82 -3.79
C SER A 124 -7.99 8.70 -4.10
N ASP A 125 -9.25 9.04 -4.31
CA ASP A 125 -10.30 8.07 -4.66
C ASP A 125 -10.18 7.60 -6.11
N LEU A 126 -9.84 8.51 -7.04
CA LEU A 126 -9.54 8.15 -8.43
C LEU A 126 -8.36 7.18 -8.52
N LEU A 127 -7.26 7.50 -7.82
CA LEU A 127 -6.07 6.65 -7.78
C LEU A 127 -6.34 5.29 -7.12
N LEU A 128 -7.14 5.27 -6.03
CA LEU A 128 -7.58 4.01 -5.41
C LEU A 128 -8.32 3.12 -6.40
N GLY A 129 -9.26 3.68 -7.18
CA GLY A 129 -9.99 2.94 -8.20
C GLY A 129 -9.09 2.37 -9.29
N ALA A 130 -8.11 3.16 -9.76
CA ALA A 130 -7.13 2.69 -10.74
C ALA A 130 -6.23 1.56 -10.19
N CYS A 131 -5.75 1.70 -8.95
CA CYS A 131 -4.97 0.67 -8.28
C CYS A 131 -5.78 -0.61 -8.03
N GLU A 132 -7.07 -0.49 -7.68
CA GLU A 132 -7.99 -1.63 -7.52
C GLU A 132 -8.13 -2.41 -8.83
N ASN A 133 -8.21 -1.73 -9.96
CA ASN A 133 -8.23 -2.40 -11.26
C ASN A 133 -6.95 -3.20 -11.53
N VAL A 134 -5.77 -2.64 -11.22
CA VAL A 134 -4.48 -3.36 -11.36
C VAL A 134 -4.46 -4.62 -10.50
N VAL A 135 -4.82 -4.52 -9.21
CA VAL A 135 -4.78 -5.69 -8.30
C VAL A 135 -5.71 -6.80 -8.79
N LYS A 136 -6.91 -6.46 -9.27
CA LYS A 136 -7.86 -7.44 -9.80
C LYS A 136 -7.33 -8.19 -11.02
N LEU A 137 -6.66 -7.48 -11.93
CA LEU A 137 -6.04 -8.10 -13.11
C LEU A 137 -4.88 -9.03 -12.71
N ILE A 138 -4.04 -8.61 -11.76
CA ILE A 138 -2.93 -9.43 -11.27
C ILE A 138 -3.43 -10.65 -10.48
N GLU A 139 -4.46 -10.50 -9.64
CA GLU A 139 -5.11 -11.62 -8.95
C GLU A 139 -5.68 -12.64 -9.96
N ALA A 140 -6.40 -12.16 -10.98
CA ALA A 140 -6.97 -13.02 -12.02
C ALA A 140 -5.88 -13.76 -12.80
N HIS A 141 -4.75 -13.10 -13.09
CA HIS A 141 -3.59 -13.74 -13.71
C HIS A 141 -2.96 -14.81 -12.81
N ALA A 142 -2.84 -14.54 -11.50
CA ALA A 142 -2.29 -15.48 -10.54
C ALA A 142 -3.19 -16.72 -10.35
N GLY A 143 -4.51 -16.59 -10.53
CA GLY A 143 -5.43 -17.71 -10.76
C GLY A 143 -5.65 -18.67 -9.58
N SER A 144 -5.30 -18.29 -8.35
CA SER A 144 -5.41 -19.16 -7.17
C SER A 144 -6.31 -18.57 -6.07
N HIS A 145 -6.93 -19.45 -5.27
CA HIS A 145 -7.70 -19.01 -4.09
C HIS A 145 -6.79 -18.28 -3.08
N SER A 146 -5.54 -18.71 -2.93
CA SER A 146 -4.56 -18.03 -2.07
C SER A 146 -4.29 -16.60 -2.54
N ALA A 147 -4.29 -16.31 -3.85
CA ALA A 147 -4.19 -14.93 -4.36
C ALA A 147 -5.37 -14.06 -3.89
N VAL A 148 -6.59 -14.62 -3.85
CA VAL A 148 -7.78 -13.94 -3.31
C VAL A 148 -7.58 -13.59 -1.84
N LEU A 149 -7.01 -14.49 -1.03
CA LEU A 149 -6.73 -14.24 0.39
C LEU A 149 -5.67 -13.15 0.58
N VAL A 150 -4.59 -13.16 -0.21
CA VAL A 150 -3.58 -12.08 -0.22
C VAL A 150 -4.23 -10.74 -0.56
N ASN A 151 -5.05 -10.67 -1.61
CA ASN A 151 -5.74 -9.44 -2.00
C ASN A 151 -6.72 -8.96 -0.90
N ARG A 152 -7.56 -9.87 -0.37
CA ARG A 152 -8.55 -9.55 0.69
C ARG A 152 -7.86 -9.06 1.96
N SER A 153 -6.79 -9.72 2.39
CA SER A 153 -5.96 -9.28 3.52
C SER A 153 -5.30 -7.93 3.22
N GLY A 154 -4.75 -7.76 2.02
CA GLY A 154 -4.18 -6.49 1.57
C GLY A 154 -5.19 -5.34 1.55
N ARG A 155 -6.46 -5.61 1.20
CA ARG A 155 -7.55 -4.63 1.21
C ARG A 155 -7.84 -4.13 2.62
N GLN A 156 -7.66 -4.94 3.66
CA GLN A 156 -7.81 -4.49 5.05
C GLN A 156 -6.76 -3.43 5.43
N ARG A 157 -5.52 -3.54 4.91
CA ARG A 157 -4.50 -2.50 5.07
C ARG A 157 -4.97 -1.18 4.49
N MET A 158 -5.49 -1.22 3.26
CA MET A 158 -6.06 -0.03 2.61
C MET A 158 -7.23 0.54 3.41
N LEU A 159 -8.20 -0.29 3.80
CA LEU A 159 -9.39 0.14 4.54
C LEU A 159 -9.00 0.80 5.87
N SER A 160 -8.00 0.29 6.60
CA SER A 160 -7.52 0.94 7.82
C SER A 160 -7.07 2.39 7.59
N GLN A 161 -6.40 2.65 6.47
CA GLN A 161 -5.92 3.98 6.09
C GLN A 161 -7.05 4.84 5.52
N ARG A 162 -7.97 4.25 4.74
CA ARG A 162 -9.16 4.93 4.19
C ARG A 162 -10.08 5.42 5.31
N ILE A 163 -10.33 4.59 6.32
CA ILE A 163 -11.13 4.96 7.50
C ILE A 163 -10.49 6.15 8.21
N ALA A 164 -9.17 6.12 8.44
CA ALA A 164 -8.47 7.24 9.06
C ALA A 164 -8.49 8.51 8.21
N LYS A 165 -8.28 8.40 6.89
CA LYS A 165 -8.40 9.50 5.92
C LYS A 165 -9.77 10.17 6.02
N LEU A 166 -10.84 9.38 5.94
CA LEU A 166 -12.21 9.88 5.96
C LEU A 166 -12.57 10.49 7.32
N TYR A 167 -12.13 9.87 8.42
CA TYR A 167 -12.30 10.44 9.77
C TYR A 167 -11.62 11.80 9.90
N LEU A 168 -10.38 11.94 9.41
CA LEU A 168 -9.64 13.19 9.43
C LEU A 168 -10.30 14.26 8.55
N ALA A 169 -10.88 13.88 7.41
CA ALA A 169 -11.63 14.81 6.58
C ALA A 169 -12.91 15.32 7.28
N LEU A 170 -13.63 14.42 7.97
CA LEU A 170 -14.79 14.77 8.79
C LEU A 170 -14.40 15.68 9.97
N SER A 171 -13.33 15.34 10.70
CA SER A 171 -12.85 16.16 11.83
C SER A 171 -12.38 17.54 11.39
N TRP A 172 -11.80 17.64 10.19
CA TRP A 172 -11.38 18.92 9.62
C TRP A 172 -12.56 19.74 9.08
N ARG A 173 -13.77 19.18 9.03
CA ARG A 173 -14.96 19.80 8.44
C ARG A 173 -14.71 20.21 6.98
N ILE A 174 -14.23 19.27 6.17
CA ILE A 174 -14.22 19.41 4.72
C ILE A 174 -15.65 19.36 4.21
N ASN A 175 -16.02 20.28 3.31
CA ASN A 175 -17.38 20.43 2.81
C ASN A 175 -17.66 19.43 1.68
N ASP A 176 -17.98 18.19 2.06
CA ASP A 176 -18.34 17.12 1.14
C ASP A 176 -19.30 16.14 1.86
N ASP A 177 -20.56 16.14 1.43
CA ASP A 177 -21.65 15.34 2.01
C ASP A 177 -21.45 13.82 1.80
N SER A 178 -20.55 13.42 0.91
CA SER A 178 -20.25 12.01 0.67
C SER A 178 -19.30 11.40 1.72
N LEU A 179 -18.59 12.22 2.51
CA LEU A 179 -17.57 11.74 3.46
C LEU A 179 -18.14 10.82 4.54
N ALA A 180 -19.28 11.18 5.13
CA ALA A 180 -19.89 10.39 6.19
C ALA A 180 -20.43 9.03 5.68
N PRO A 181 -21.19 8.97 4.56
CA PRO A 181 -21.55 7.71 3.93
C PRO A 181 -20.34 6.83 3.56
N GLN A 182 -19.30 7.42 2.97
CA GLN A 182 -18.08 6.68 2.60
C GLN A 182 -17.34 6.14 3.83
N PHE A 183 -17.32 6.90 4.93
CA PHE A 183 -16.71 6.47 6.18
C PHE A 183 -17.43 5.23 6.73
N GLN A 184 -18.77 5.30 6.82
CA GLN A 184 -19.57 4.17 7.29
C GLN A 184 -19.41 2.95 6.39
N GLN A 185 -19.38 3.15 5.07
CA GLN A 185 -19.12 2.08 4.12
C GLN A 185 -17.75 1.44 4.37
N ALA A 186 -16.68 2.22 4.53
CA ALA A 186 -15.34 1.68 4.77
C ALA A 186 -15.26 0.90 6.09
N VAL A 187 -15.94 1.34 7.14
CA VAL A 187 -16.07 0.62 8.42
C VAL A 187 -16.78 -0.72 8.22
N ASN A 188 -17.90 -0.74 7.49
CA ASN A 188 -18.65 -1.97 7.22
C ASN A 188 -17.85 -2.95 6.35
N GLU A 189 -17.16 -2.46 5.32
CA GLU A 189 -16.30 -3.26 4.45
C GLU A 189 -15.13 -3.88 5.23
N PHE A 190 -14.54 -3.13 6.17
CA PHE A 190 -13.47 -3.66 7.02
C PHE A 190 -14.00 -4.84 7.85
N ASP A 191 -15.14 -4.65 8.52
CA ASP A 191 -15.75 -5.65 9.37
C ASP A 191 -16.09 -6.95 8.62
N GLN A 192 -16.78 -6.84 7.47
CA GLN A 192 -17.17 -7.98 6.65
C GLN A 192 -15.97 -8.77 6.14
N ALA A 193 -14.94 -8.07 5.65
CA ALA A 193 -13.75 -8.76 5.14
C ALA A 193 -12.87 -9.33 6.26
N LEU A 194 -12.87 -8.75 7.47
CA LEU A 194 -12.22 -9.38 8.62
C LEU A 194 -12.92 -10.68 9.02
N GLN A 195 -14.25 -10.69 9.07
CA GLN A 195 -15.03 -11.91 9.35
C GLN A 195 -14.77 -12.98 8.28
N TYR A 196 -14.72 -12.59 7.00
CA TYR A 196 -14.36 -13.51 5.92
C TYR A 196 -12.98 -14.15 6.14
N LEU A 197 -11.96 -13.32 6.41
CA LEU A 197 -10.60 -13.79 6.65
C LEU A 197 -10.51 -14.70 7.88
N GLN A 198 -11.25 -14.43 8.96
CA GLN A 198 -11.27 -15.28 10.15
C GLN A 198 -11.81 -16.70 9.88
N ASN A 199 -12.69 -16.84 8.88
CA ASN A 199 -13.34 -18.11 8.52
C ASN A 199 -12.67 -18.84 7.35
N ALA A 200 -11.59 -18.31 6.77
CA ALA A 200 -10.86 -18.97 5.69
C ALA A 200 -10.22 -20.30 6.17
N GLU A 201 -10.34 -21.35 5.36
CA GLU A 201 -9.88 -22.70 5.70
C GLU A 201 -8.34 -22.81 5.68
N GLU A 202 -7.70 -22.01 4.84
CA GLU A 202 -6.25 -21.89 4.65
C GLU A 202 -5.52 -21.26 5.84
N ASN A 203 -6.28 -20.79 6.84
CA ASN A 203 -5.72 -20.15 8.01
C ASN A 203 -4.89 -21.13 8.86
N THR A 204 -3.59 -20.87 8.93
CA THR A 204 -2.69 -21.50 9.91
C THR A 204 -3.04 -21.05 11.34
N ALA A 205 -2.52 -21.77 12.34
CA ALA A 205 -2.70 -21.40 13.75
C ALA A 205 -2.21 -19.96 14.05
N ASP A 206 -1.11 -19.54 13.43
CA ASP A 206 -0.56 -18.19 13.59
C ASP A 206 -1.46 -17.12 12.94
N ILE A 207 -1.96 -17.37 11.72
CA ILE A 207 -2.90 -16.48 11.04
C ILE A 207 -4.18 -16.30 11.90
N LYS A 208 -4.76 -17.39 12.41
CA LYS A 208 -5.95 -17.34 13.29
C LYS A 208 -5.69 -16.49 14.53
N LEU A 209 -4.55 -16.69 15.19
CA LEU A 209 -4.15 -15.93 16.38
C LEU A 209 -4.04 -14.42 16.08
N LYS A 210 -3.40 -14.05 14.96
CA LYS A 210 -3.22 -12.64 14.59
C LYS A 210 -4.52 -11.98 14.15
N LEU A 211 -5.37 -12.66 13.39
CA LEU A 211 -6.70 -12.16 13.00
C LEU A 211 -7.59 -11.91 14.23
N ASN A 212 -7.54 -12.78 15.24
CA ASN A 212 -8.27 -12.56 16.50
C ASN A 212 -7.77 -11.32 17.25
N LYS A 213 -6.46 -11.05 17.22
CA LYS A 213 -5.89 -9.80 17.78
C LYS A 213 -6.38 -8.57 17.01
N VAL A 214 -6.44 -8.65 15.68
CA VAL A 214 -7.01 -7.59 14.84
C VAL A 214 -8.49 -7.36 15.21
N ALA A 215 -9.29 -8.42 15.33
CA ALA A 215 -10.70 -8.31 15.68
C ALA A 215 -10.97 -7.70 17.06
N MET A 216 -10.12 -7.96 18.05
CA MET A 216 -10.20 -7.29 19.36
C MET A 216 -9.90 -5.79 19.24
N GLN A 217 -8.82 -5.45 18.54
CA GLN A 217 -8.43 -4.05 18.37
C GLN A 217 -9.43 -3.27 17.51
N TRP A 218 -9.99 -3.90 16.47
CA TRP A 218 -11.01 -3.31 15.61
C TRP A 218 -12.26 -2.91 16.40
N ARG A 219 -12.74 -3.78 17.30
CA ARG A 219 -13.86 -3.47 18.20
C ARG A 219 -13.57 -2.26 19.10
N PHE A 220 -12.32 -2.12 19.57
CA PHE A 220 -11.91 -0.93 20.33
C PHE A 220 -11.91 0.33 19.46
N SER A 221 -11.38 0.26 18.23
CA SER A 221 -11.42 1.39 17.28
C SER A 221 -12.85 1.85 16.98
N GLN A 222 -13.79 0.91 16.80
CA GLN A 222 -15.20 1.21 16.55
C GLN A 222 -15.85 2.00 17.69
N ALA A 223 -15.45 1.79 18.94
CA ALA A 223 -15.94 2.59 20.06
C ALA A 223 -15.50 4.07 19.94
N GLY A 224 -14.28 4.31 19.44
CA GLY A 224 -13.77 5.66 19.18
C GLY A 224 -14.50 6.38 18.03
N PHE A 225 -14.99 5.63 17.03
CA PHE A 225 -15.75 6.21 15.92
C PHE A 225 -17.12 6.75 16.35
N ARG A 226 -17.76 6.14 17.36
CA ARG A 226 -19.08 6.56 17.87
C ARG A 226 -19.08 7.94 18.53
N LEU A 227 -17.91 8.45 18.94
CA LEU A 227 -17.78 9.82 19.47
C LEU A 227 -17.98 10.89 18.38
N THR A 228 -17.87 10.51 17.11
CA THR A 228 -18.14 11.39 15.96
C THR A 228 -19.59 11.87 15.93
N ASP A 229 -20.54 11.02 16.36
CA ASP A 229 -21.97 11.34 16.36
C ASP A 229 -22.32 12.50 17.30
N GLU A 230 -21.47 12.75 18.29
CA GLU A 230 -21.59 13.84 19.25
C GLU A 230 -20.67 15.02 18.91
N GLN A 231 -20.08 15.04 17.70
CA GLN A 231 -19.07 16.00 17.25
C GLN A 231 -17.80 16.05 18.12
N ARG A 232 -17.52 15.00 18.90
CA ARG A 232 -16.33 14.85 19.75
C ARG A 232 -15.26 14.06 19.00
N TYR A 233 -14.51 14.75 18.15
CA TYR A 233 -13.47 14.12 17.34
C TYR A 233 -12.20 13.81 18.15
N VAL A 234 -11.62 12.62 17.91
CA VAL A 234 -10.40 12.10 18.54
C VAL A 234 -9.35 11.68 17.49
N PRO A 235 -8.90 12.58 16.59
CA PRO A 235 -8.07 12.23 15.44
C PRO A 235 -6.75 11.55 15.80
N VAL A 236 -6.13 11.89 16.94
CA VAL A 236 -4.91 11.22 17.43
C VAL A 236 -5.16 9.75 17.80
N VAL A 237 -6.32 9.44 18.38
CA VAL A 237 -6.70 8.06 18.71
C VAL A 237 -6.92 7.27 17.44
N ILE A 238 -7.65 7.82 16.47
CA ILE A 238 -7.94 7.15 15.19
C ILE A 238 -6.66 6.94 14.37
N PHE A 239 -5.76 7.92 14.36
CA PHE A 239 -4.42 7.75 13.81
C PHE A 239 -3.72 6.54 14.46
N THR A 240 -3.64 6.52 15.79
CA THR A 240 -2.90 5.48 16.52
C THR A 240 -3.48 4.08 16.25
N THR A 241 -4.80 3.93 16.29
CA THR A 241 -5.45 2.63 16.10
C THR A 241 -5.38 2.16 14.66
N SER A 242 -5.55 3.04 13.67
CA SER A 242 -5.41 2.69 12.25
C SER A 242 -3.99 2.24 11.89
N GLU A 243 -2.95 2.85 12.47
CA GLU A 243 -1.56 2.45 12.26
C GLU A 243 -1.24 1.07 12.86
N GLN A 244 -1.77 0.80 14.06
CA GLN A 244 -1.62 -0.51 14.66
C GLN A 244 -2.36 -1.59 13.86
N LEU A 245 -3.55 -1.30 13.32
CA LEU A 245 -4.28 -2.21 12.43
C LEU A 245 -3.51 -2.43 11.13
N LEU A 246 -2.97 -1.37 10.51
CA LEU A 246 -2.14 -1.48 9.32
C LEU A 246 -0.95 -2.42 9.55
N LYS A 247 -0.21 -2.24 10.64
CA LYS A 247 0.96 -3.07 10.97
C LYS A 247 0.58 -4.55 11.09
N LYS A 248 -0.51 -4.85 11.82
CA LYS A 248 -0.98 -6.22 12.00
C LYS A 248 -1.47 -6.84 10.70
N MET A 249 -2.23 -6.08 9.90
CA MET A 249 -2.69 -6.56 8.61
C MET A 249 -1.55 -6.74 7.62
N HIS A 250 -0.51 -5.89 7.67
CA HIS A 250 0.71 -6.07 6.88
C HIS A 250 1.40 -7.40 7.20
N GLU A 251 1.57 -7.72 8.48
CA GLU A 251 2.10 -9.01 8.93
C GLU A 251 1.23 -10.18 8.43
N ILE A 252 -0.09 -10.09 8.57
CA ILE A 252 -1.02 -11.15 8.14
C ILE A 252 -1.02 -11.31 6.61
N THR A 253 -0.94 -10.22 5.83
CA THR A 253 -0.85 -10.31 4.36
C THR A 253 0.42 -11.04 3.94
N GLY A 254 1.55 -10.76 4.60
CA GLY A 254 2.81 -11.48 4.35
C GLY A 254 2.72 -12.98 4.67
N LEU A 255 1.97 -13.36 5.70
CA LEU A 255 1.71 -14.78 5.98
C LEU A 255 0.88 -15.46 4.88
N TYR A 256 -0.18 -14.81 4.38
CA TYR A 256 -0.94 -15.34 3.26
C TYR A 256 -0.10 -15.42 1.97
N GLU A 257 0.78 -14.43 1.74
CA GLU A 257 1.71 -14.46 0.62
C GLU A 257 2.66 -15.65 0.72
N GLY A 258 3.22 -15.91 1.89
CA GLY A 258 4.06 -17.09 2.13
C GLY A 258 3.31 -18.42 1.91
N VAL A 259 2.05 -18.50 2.34
CA VAL A 259 1.19 -19.67 2.06
C VAL A 259 0.96 -19.83 0.56
N MET A 260 0.70 -18.74 -0.16
CA MET A 260 0.53 -18.77 -1.62
C MET A 260 1.81 -19.22 -2.33
N ALA A 261 2.96 -18.68 -1.95
CA ALA A 261 4.25 -19.00 -2.55
C ALA A 261 4.68 -20.45 -2.27
N GLY A 262 4.31 -21.01 -1.12
CA GLY A 262 4.59 -22.41 -0.77
C GLY A 262 3.67 -23.44 -1.44
N ASN A 263 2.54 -23.00 -2.01
CA ASN A 263 1.56 -23.85 -2.70
C ASN A 263 1.71 -23.82 -4.24
N GLY A 264 2.67 -23.05 -4.77
CA GLY A 264 2.92 -22.85 -6.21
C GLY A 264 3.98 -23.78 -6.79
#